data_AF-A0A9J6G904-F1
#
_entry.id   AF-A0A9J6G904-F1
#
_cell.length_a   1.000
_cell.length_b   1.000
_cell.length_c   1.000
_cell.angle_alpha   90.00
_cell.angle_beta   90.00
_cell.angle_gamma   90.00
#
_symmetry.space_group_name_H-M   'P 1'
#
loop_
_entity.id
_entity.type
_entity.pdbx_description
1 polymer ?
#
loop_
_entity_poly.entity_id
_entity_poly.type
_entity_poly.pdbx_seq_one_letter_code
_entity_poly.pdbx_strand_id
1 'polypeptide(L)'
;MHPERNVGRRKAMGASLLRLIHDDNKRARFVDASFNEQRAALAVVVADNEGMIVNAASVQTDRLAVAEHAAIALAQLDKCRPFVYSDSKSAVRALEKGSVGKFACRIMQICELLEHYLGWFPSHLEMIELAPLNLNESALEGARDLTLHSALRNGVAVLLESRKSPSTYNEVTKYYLFNHKVYGLPHPKLNSAQALTLHLLQTCTYPCPWRLNMFFPETYTEPYCMDSGNLATLEHMPLCSERIEDPAIKDASWWAAGLRSPVLDDQFWAIQQADYVGVRLGLPVWKWERPLSG
;
A
#
# COMPACT_ATOMS: atom_id res chain seq x y z
N MET A 1 -6.36 -8.70 -5.88
CA MET A 1 -5.49 -8.80 -7.06
C MET A 1 -4.39 -7.78 -6.81
N HIS A 2 -3.10 -8.17 -6.79
CA HIS A 2 -2.07 -7.24 -6.33
C HIS A 2 -1.87 -6.12 -7.36
N PRO A 3 -1.85 -4.84 -6.95
CA PRO A 3 -1.81 -3.74 -7.90
C PRO A 3 -0.54 -3.72 -8.76
N GLU A 4 0.63 -3.93 -8.14
CA GLU A 4 1.92 -3.81 -8.84
C GLU A 4 2.40 -5.07 -9.56
N ARG A 5 1.95 -6.26 -9.14
CA ARG A 5 2.49 -7.54 -9.64
C ARG A 5 1.58 -8.24 -10.64
N ASN A 6 0.28 -7.93 -10.61
CA ASN A 6 -0.68 -8.48 -11.55
C ASN A 6 -1.06 -7.45 -12.62
N VAL A 7 -0.16 -6.51 -12.96
CA VAL A 7 -0.44 -5.39 -13.87
C VAL A 7 -0.96 -5.90 -15.21
N GLY A 8 -0.30 -6.89 -15.83
CA GLY A 8 -0.76 -7.47 -17.10
C GLY A 8 -2.16 -8.07 -17.02
N ARG A 9 -2.45 -8.85 -15.96
CA ARG A 9 -3.78 -9.44 -15.76
C ARG A 9 -4.84 -8.36 -15.47
N ARG A 10 -4.51 -7.29 -14.74
CA ARG A 10 -5.44 -6.18 -14.48
C ARG A 10 -5.72 -5.41 -15.76
N LYS A 11 -4.68 -5.08 -16.54
CA LYS A 11 -4.81 -4.39 -17.83
C LYS A 11 -5.67 -5.20 -18.80
N ALA A 12 -5.43 -6.51 -18.92
CA ALA A 12 -6.24 -7.38 -19.77
C ALA A 12 -7.72 -7.41 -19.32
N MET A 13 -7.97 -7.56 -18.01
CA MET A 13 -9.33 -7.54 -17.47
C MET A 13 -10.02 -6.19 -17.67
N GLY A 14 -9.34 -5.08 -17.41
CA GLY A 14 -9.85 -3.73 -17.63
C GLY A 14 -10.15 -3.47 -19.10
N ALA A 15 -9.26 -3.89 -20.01
CA ALA A 15 -9.49 -3.80 -21.47
C ALA A 15 -10.75 -4.57 -21.89
N SER A 16 -10.91 -5.81 -21.41
CA SER A 16 -12.09 -6.62 -21.71
C SER A 16 -13.39 -5.99 -21.18
N LEU A 17 -13.36 -5.45 -19.95
CA LEU A 17 -14.52 -4.77 -19.37
C LEU A 17 -14.86 -3.49 -20.14
N LEU A 18 -13.88 -2.66 -20.46
CA LEU A 18 -14.11 -1.43 -21.22
C LEU A 18 -14.65 -1.71 -22.61
N ARG A 19 -14.16 -2.75 -23.31
CA ARG A 19 -14.72 -3.18 -24.59
C ARG A 19 -16.18 -3.63 -24.45
N LEU A 20 -16.47 -4.50 -23.47
CA LEU A 20 -17.85 -4.94 -23.20
C LEU A 20 -18.79 -3.75 -22.93
N ILE A 21 -18.33 -2.77 -22.16
CA ILE A 21 -19.13 -1.59 -21.80
C ILE A 21 -19.31 -0.67 -23.01
N HIS A 22 -18.26 -0.49 -23.82
CA HIS A 22 -18.29 0.34 -25.01
C HIS A 22 -19.19 -0.25 -26.10
N ASP A 23 -19.08 -1.56 -26.35
CA ASP A 23 -19.80 -2.26 -27.42
C ASP A 23 -21.29 -2.43 -27.10
N ASP A 24 -21.63 -2.63 -25.83
CA ASP A 24 -22.96 -3.13 -25.43
C ASP A 24 -23.75 -2.16 -24.53
N ASN A 25 -23.10 -1.15 -23.93
CA ASN A 25 -23.64 -0.60 -22.69
C ASN A 25 -23.37 0.90 -22.43
N LYS A 26 -24.05 1.77 -23.20
CA LYS A 26 -24.33 3.16 -22.75
C LYS A 26 -25.05 3.21 -21.39
N ARG A 27 -25.48 2.07 -20.84
CA ARG A 27 -26.24 1.97 -19.60
C ARG A 27 -25.38 1.81 -18.33
N ALA A 28 -24.07 2.01 -18.43
CA ALA A 28 -23.13 1.90 -17.32
C ALA A 28 -22.86 3.26 -16.63
N ARG A 29 -22.61 3.19 -15.32
CA ARG A 29 -22.11 4.28 -14.47
C ARG A 29 -20.82 3.84 -13.78
N PHE A 30 -19.86 4.74 -13.67
CA PHE A 30 -18.63 4.55 -12.92
C PHE A 30 -18.66 5.43 -11.69
N VAL A 31 -18.19 4.92 -10.55
CA VAL A 31 -18.25 5.66 -9.29
C VAL A 31 -16.90 5.67 -8.60
N ASP A 32 -16.59 6.80 -7.98
CA ASP A 32 -15.42 6.91 -7.12
C ASP A 32 -15.64 7.90 -5.97
N ALA A 33 -14.73 7.86 -4.99
CA ALA A 33 -14.70 8.74 -3.84
C ALA A 33 -13.28 9.26 -3.56
N SER A 34 -13.17 10.57 -3.31
CA SER A 34 -11.90 11.22 -2.96
C SER A 34 -12.02 12.01 -1.66
N PHE A 35 -10.95 12.05 -0.88
CA PHE A 35 -10.90 12.80 0.38
C PHE A 35 -10.81 14.30 0.11
N ASN A 36 -11.65 15.09 0.78
CA ASN A 36 -11.49 16.54 0.81
C ASN A 36 -10.65 16.89 2.03
N GLU A 37 -9.42 17.37 1.87
CA GLU A 37 -8.57 17.66 3.03
C GLU A 37 -9.05 18.83 3.89
N GLN A 38 -9.86 19.72 3.33
CA GLN A 38 -10.28 20.96 3.98
C GLN A 38 -11.60 20.85 4.72
N ARG A 39 -12.35 19.77 4.46
CA ARG A 39 -13.62 19.48 5.14
C ARG A 39 -13.50 18.06 5.64
N ALA A 40 -13.99 17.76 6.85
CA ALA A 40 -14.07 16.38 7.33
C ALA A 40 -15.16 15.58 6.56
N ALA A 41 -14.96 15.44 5.24
CA ALA A 41 -15.89 14.91 4.26
C ALA A 41 -15.13 14.36 3.04
N LEU A 42 -15.78 13.47 2.30
CA LEU A 42 -15.31 12.96 1.02
C LEU A 42 -16.23 13.43 -0.10
N ALA A 43 -15.66 13.75 -1.26
CA ALA A 43 -16.41 13.92 -2.48
C ALA A 43 -16.70 12.53 -3.06
N VAL A 44 -17.94 12.31 -3.51
CA VAL A 44 -18.35 11.12 -4.24
C VAL A 44 -18.87 11.55 -5.60
N VAL A 45 -18.59 10.77 -6.64
CA VAL A 45 -18.99 11.10 -8.01
C VAL A 45 -19.52 9.90 -8.76
N VAL A 46 -20.32 10.20 -9.77
CA VAL A 46 -20.83 9.26 -10.76
C VAL A 46 -20.47 9.80 -12.14
N ALA A 47 -19.66 9.05 -12.87
CA ALA A 47 -19.32 9.30 -14.26
C ALA A 47 -20.16 8.44 -15.20
N ASP A 48 -20.40 8.94 -16.41
CA ASP A 48 -21.07 8.22 -17.47
C ASP A 48 -20.11 7.44 -18.39
N ASN A 49 -20.67 6.87 -19.46
CA ASN A 49 -19.94 6.10 -20.46
C ASN A 49 -19.07 6.96 -21.40
N GLU A 50 -19.12 8.29 -21.27
CA GLU A 50 -18.32 9.26 -22.02
C GLU A 50 -17.25 9.90 -21.11
N GLY A 51 -17.21 9.53 -19.82
CA GLY A 51 -16.28 10.05 -18.83
C GLY A 51 -16.78 11.34 -18.16
N MET A 52 -18.01 11.77 -18.44
CA MET A 52 -18.57 13.00 -17.90
C MET A 52 -19.20 12.76 -16.53
N ILE A 53 -18.98 13.69 -15.60
CA ILE A 53 -19.58 13.63 -14.27
C ILE A 53 -21.06 14.02 -14.36
N VAL A 54 -21.93 13.05 -14.10
CA VAL A 54 -23.40 13.22 -14.18
C VAL A 54 -24.04 13.42 -12.82
N ASN A 55 -23.37 13.02 -11.73
CA ASN A 55 -23.85 13.24 -10.38
C ASN A 55 -22.68 13.30 -9.40
N ALA A 56 -22.82 14.06 -8.33
CA ALA A 56 -21.82 14.18 -7.28
C ALA A 56 -22.44 14.60 -5.95
N ALA A 57 -21.78 14.25 -4.85
CA ALA A 57 -22.18 14.69 -3.52
C ALA A 57 -20.97 14.83 -2.57
N SER A 58 -21.17 15.51 -1.45
CA SER A 58 -20.23 15.53 -0.33
C SER A 58 -20.77 14.66 0.80
N VAL A 59 -19.96 13.72 1.28
CA VAL A 59 -20.31 12.78 2.35
C VAL A 59 -19.49 13.11 3.58
N GLN A 60 -20.13 13.56 4.65
CA GLN A 60 -19.46 13.93 5.89
C GLN A 60 -19.01 12.69 6.69
N THR A 61 -17.82 12.20 6.39
CA THR A 61 -17.15 11.07 7.04
C THR A 61 -15.64 11.17 6.81
N ASP A 62 -14.88 10.45 7.61
CA ASP A 62 -13.43 10.17 7.48
C ASP A 62 -13.16 8.77 6.90
N ARG A 63 -14.21 7.94 6.77
CA ARG A 63 -14.11 6.55 6.33
C ARG A 63 -14.37 6.45 4.83
N LEU A 64 -13.32 6.21 4.06
CA LEU A 64 -13.41 6.01 2.60
C LEU A 64 -14.47 4.96 2.22
N ALA A 65 -14.49 3.81 2.90
CA ALA A 65 -15.48 2.75 2.64
C ALA A 65 -16.95 3.22 2.75
N VAL A 66 -17.23 4.16 3.66
CA VAL A 66 -18.59 4.72 3.82
C VAL A 66 -18.94 5.64 2.65
N ALA A 67 -17.97 6.42 2.16
CA ALA A 67 -18.14 7.26 0.99
C ALA A 67 -18.29 6.44 -0.29
N GLU A 68 -17.50 5.37 -0.45
CA GLU A 68 -17.61 4.45 -1.59
C GLU A 68 -18.99 3.79 -1.67
N HIS A 69 -19.56 3.36 -0.53
CA HIS A 69 -20.96 2.89 -0.49
C HIS A 69 -21.95 3.97 -0.96
N ALA A 70 -21.75 5.22 -0.52
CA ALA A 70 -22.62 6.32 -0.89
C ALA A 70 -22.50 6.67 -2.38
N ALA A 71 -21.31 6.57 -2.98
CA ALA A 71 -21.10 6.75 -4.40
C ALA A 71 -21.87 5.71 -5.23
N ILE A 72 -21.80 4.43 -4.82
CA ILE A 72 -22.57 3.35 -5.45
C ILE A 72 -24.08 3.62 -5.33
N ALA A 73 -24.57 3.98 -4.14
CA ALA A 73 -25.97 4.31 -3.94
C ALA A 73 -26.43 5.51 -4.77
N LEU A 74 -25.57 6.52 -4.94
CA LEU A 74 -25.85 7.71 -5.75
C LEU A 74 -26.04 7.34 -7.22
N ALA A 75 -25.24 6.41 -7.74
CA ALA A 75 -25.40 5.92 -9.11
C ALA A 75 -26.69 5.11 -9.29
N GLN A 76 -27.12 4.36 -8.28
CA GLN A 76 -28.35 3.55 -8.32
C GLN A 76 -29.65 4.38 -8.35
N LEU A 77 -29.57 5.69 -8.13
CA LEU A 77 -30.71 6.57 -8.35
C LEU A 77 -31.09 6.67 -9.84
N ASP A 78 -30.15 6.39 -10.75
CA ASP A 78 -30.38 6.39 -12.19
C ASP A 78 -30.95 5.05 -12.67
N LYS A 79 -32.27 4.94 -12.61
CA LYS A 79 -33.04 3.73 -12.97
C LYS A 79 -32.85 3.28 -14.42
N CYS A 80 -32.41 4.16 -15.32
CA CYS A 80 -32.18 3.83 -16.73
C CYS A 80 -30.83 3.13 -16.95
N ARG A 81 -29.95 3.16 -15.94
CA ARG A 81 -28.53 2.79 -16.02
C ARG A 81 -28.19 1.75 -14.95
N PRO A 82 -28.63 0.48 -15.13
CA PRO A 82 -28.57 -0.51 -14.06
C PRO A 82 -27.15 -1.02 -13.76
N PHE A 83 -26.16 -0.77 -14.62
CA PHE A 83 -24.80 -1.27 -14.42
C PHE A 83 -23.95 -0.22 -13.71
N VAL A 84 -23.47 -0.54 -12.51
CA VAL A 84 -22.61 0.33 -11.71
C VAL A 84 -21.25 -0.33 -11.53
N TYR A 85 -20.18 0.38 -11.87
CA TYR A 85 -18.80 -0.09 -11.74
C TYR A 85 -18.06 0.73 -10.68
N SER A 86 -17.39 0.03 -9.75
CA SER A 86 -16.54 0.64 -8.73
C SER A 86 -15.21 -0.10 -8.65
N ASP A 87 -14.12 0.63 -8.42
CA ASP A 87 -12.82 0.01 -8.16
C ASP A 87 -12.60 -0.45 -6.71
N SER A 88 -13.51 -0.07 -5.81
CA SER A 88 -13.49 -0.49 -4.42
C SER A 88 -14.05 -1.90 -4.27
N LYS A 89 -13.13 -2.86 -4.28
CA LYS A 89 -13.46 -4.27 -4.09
C LYS A 89 -14.15 -4.54 -2.74
N SER A 90 -13.75 -3.81 -1.70
CA SER A 90 -14.35 -3.90 -0.37
C SER A 90 -15.79 -3.41 -0.36
N ALA A 91 -16.07 -2.28 -1.02
CA ALA A 91 -17.42 -1.73 -1.14
C ALA A 91 -18.34 -2.69 -1.89
N VAL A 92 -17.91 -3.17 -3.06
CA VAL A 92 -18.68 -4.13 -3.87
C VAL A 92 -19.06 -5.37 -3.05
N ARG A 93 -18.08 -5.98 -2.36
CA ARG A 93 -18.33 -7.16 -1.52
C ARG A 93 -19.19 -6.90 -0.30
N ALA A 94 -19.12 -5.71 0.28
CA ALA A 94 -19.94 -5.36 1.43
C ALA A 94 -21.41 -5.23 0.99
N LEU A 95 -21.69 -4.56 -0.13
CA LEU A 95 -23.03 -4.47 -0.69
C LEU A 95 -23.58 -5.84 -1.13
N GLU A 96 -22.77 -6.69 -1.79
CA GLU A 96 -23.16 -8.07 -2.13
C GLU A 96 -23.63 -8.88 -0.92
N LYS A 97 -23.10 -8.58 0.27
CA LYS A 97 -23.47 -9.22 1.55
C LYS A 97 -24.59 -8.50 2.31
N GLY A 98 -25.18 -7.45 1.72
CA GLY A 98 -26.20 -6.62 2.37
C GLY A 98 -25.66 -5.66 3.44
N SER A 99 -24.34 -5.48 3.55
CA SER A 99 -23.72 -4.56 4.49
C SER A 99 -23.55 -3.17 3.87
N VAL A 100 -24.50 -2.27 4.15
CA VAL A 100 -24.57 -0.93 3.55
C VAL A 100 -24.22 0.16 4.56
N GLY A 101 -23.51 1.20 4.11
CA GLY A 101 -23.13 2.34 4.96
C GLY A 101 -24.31 3.27 5.23
N LYS A 102 -24.30 4.00 6.35
CA LYS A 102 -25.41 4.88 6.78
C LYS A 102 -25.89 5.88 5.71
N PHE A 103 -24.97 6.47 4.94
CA PHE A 103 -25.31 7.44 3.90
C PHE A 103 -25.89 6.76 2.67
N ALA A 104 -25.33 5.61 2.27
CA ALA A 104 -25.90 4.79 1.22
C ALA A 104 -27.33 4.35 1.57
N CYS A 105 -27.58 3.85 2.79
CA CYS A 105 -28.94 3.51 3.23
C CYS A 105 -29.91 4.69 3.09
N ARG A 106 -29.49 5.90 3.49
CA ARG A 106 -30.32 7.10 3.35
C ARG A 106 -30.61 7.44 1.88
N ILE A 107 -29.61 7.33 1.00
CA ILE A 107 -29.79 7.57 -0.44
C ILE A 107 -30.75 6.54 -1.03
N MET A 108 -30.56 5.26 -0.69
CA MET A 108 -31.40 4.15 -1.16
C MET A 108 -32.85 4.23 -0.65
N GLN A 109 -33.12 4.97 0.43
CA GLN A 109 -34.47 5.22 0.94
C GLN A 109 -35.23 6.31 0.17
N ILE A 110 -34.54 7.13 -0.64
CA ILE A 110 -35.16 8.24 -1.38
C ILE A 110 -36.12 7.73 -2.45
N CYS A 111 -35.82 6.58 -3.05
CA CYS A 111 -36.66 5.98 -4.06
C CYS A 111 -36.58 4.46 -4.04
N GLU A 112 -37.63 3.79 -4.52
CA GLU A 112 -37.58 2.36 -4.77
C GLU A 112 -36.53 2.09 -5.88
N LEU A 113 -35.48 1.37 -5.50
CA LEU A 113 -34.42 0.96 -6.41
C LEU A 113 -34.87 -0.24 -7.22
N LEU A 114 -34.69 -0.17 -8.52
CA LEU A 114 -34.82 -1.32 -9.40
C LEU A 114 -33.57 -2.22 -9.28
N GLU A 115 -33.62 -3.39 -9.89
CA GLU A 115 -32.47 -4.30 -9.95
C GLU A 115 -31.28 -3.62 -10.65
N HIS A 116 -30.16 -3.49 -9.93
CA HIS A 116 -28.89 -2.97 -10.43
C HIS A 116 -27.82 -4.06 -10.37
N TYR A 117 -26.94 -4.07 -11.37
CA TYR A 117 -25.78 -4.94 -11.46
C TYR A 117 -24.54 -4.19 -11.00
N LEU A 118 -23.90 -4.69 -9.96
CA LEU A 118 -22.69 -4.11 -9.40
C LEU A 118 -21.46 -4.87 -9.90
N GLY A 119 -20.58 -4.18 -10.62
CA GLY A 119 -19.32 -4.72 -11.15
C GLY A 119 -18.11 -4.16 -10.44
N TRP A 120 -17.14 -5.01 -10.13
CA TRP A 120 -15.83 -4.56 -9.67
C TRP A 120 -14.90 -4.27 -10.87
N PHE A 121 -14.36 -3.04 -10.92
CA PHE A 121 -13.37 -2.61 -11.90
C PHE A 121 -11.95 -2.63 -11.30
N PRO A 122 -10.89 -3.01 -12.01
CA PRO A 122 -9.56 -3.00 -11.42
C PRO A 122 -9.02 -1.57 -11.26
N SER A 123 -8.65 -1.18 -10.04
CA SER A 123 -8.06 0.13 -9.72
C SER A 123 -6.65 0.34 -10.32
N HIS A 124 -6.24 1.60 -10.47
CA HIS A 124 -4.93 2.08 -10.94
C HIS A 124 -4.55 1.56 -12.33
N LEU A 125 -5.41 1.86 -13.30
CA LEU A 125 -5.23 1.46 -14.69
C LEU A 125 -5.16 2.70 -15.58
N GLU A 126 -4.26 3.64 -15.28
CA GLU A 126 -4.11 4.92 -15.99
C GLU A 126 -4.30 4.79 -17.52
N MET A 127 -3.41 4.04 -18.17
CA MET A 127 -3.50 3.77 -19.61
C MET A 127 -3.56 2.27 -19.88
N ILE A 128 -4.61 1.87 -20.59
CA ILE A 128 -4.79 0.53 -21.14
C ILE A 128 -4.67 0.66 -22.67
N GLU A 129 -3.55 0.24 -23.22
CA GLU A 129 -3.31 0.28 -24.66
C GLU A 129 -4.42 -0.48 -25.42
N LEU A 130 -4.92 0.12 -26.50
CA LEU A 130 -5.96 -0.47 -27.38
C LEU A 130 -7.29 -0.78 -26.66
N ALA A 131 -7.59 -0.07 -25.58
CA ALA A 131 -8.90 -0.09 -24.93
C ALA A 131 -9.60 1.28 -25.10
N PRO A 132 -10.94 1.30 -25.01
CA PRO A 132 -11.70 2.54 -24.85
C PRO A 132 -11.23 3.36 -23.64
N LEU A 133 -11.66 4.62 -23.55
CA LEU A 133 -11.35 5.53 -22.44
C LEU A 133 -11.57 4.84 -21.08
N ASN A 134 -10.62 5.00 -20.15
CA ASN A 134 -10.78 4.45 -18.80
C ASN A 134 -11.72 5.33 -17.97
N LEU A 135 -13.00 4.99 -18.02
CA LEU A 135 -14.07 5.69 -17.32
C LEU A 135 -13.94 5.64 -15.79
N ASN A 136 -13.20 4.67 -15.24
CA ASN A 136 -12.89 4.63 -13.81
C ASN A 136 -11.91 5.72 -13.41
N GLU A 137 -10.90 6.01 -14.24
CA GLU A 137 -9.99 7.14 -14.00
C GLU A 137 -10.73 8.47 -14.18
N SER A 138 -11.66 8.59 -15.12
CA SER A 138 -12.51 9.79 -15.24
C SER A 138 -13.35 10.05 -13.98
N ALA A 139 -13.89 8.99 -13.35
CA ALA A 139 -14.57 9.13 -12.06
C ALA A 139 -13.60 9.56 -10.94
N LEU A 140 -12.39 8.98 -10.87
CA LEU A 140 -11.38 9.39 -9.90
C LEU A 140 -10.96 10.84 -10.08
N GLU A 141 -10.70 11.26 -11.31
CA GLU A 141 -10.34 12.63 -11.68
C GLU A 141 -11.46 13.59 -11.30
N GLY A 142 -12.71 13.29 -11.64
CA GLY A 142 -13.85 14.11 -11.24
C GLY A 142 -14.02 14.22 -9.72
N ALA A 143 -13.78 13.13 -8.97
CA ALA A 143 -13.80 13.18 -7.51
C ALA A 143 -12.69 14.06 -6.96
N ARG A 144 -11.48 13.96 -7.52
CA ARG A 144 -10.34 14.80 -7.17
C ARG A 144 -10.58 16.26 -7.52
N ASP A 145 -11.12 16.56 -8.68
CA ASP A 145 -11.42 17.93 -9.10
C ASP A 145 -12.41 18.61 -8.15
N LEU A 146 -13.45 17.91 -7.70
CA LEU A 146 -14.37 18.46 -6.70
C LEU A 146 -13.68 18.74 -5.36
N THR A 147 -12.68 17.93 -4.99
CA THR A 147 -11.87 18.19 -3.79
C THR A 147 -10.86 19.31 -4.00
N LEU A 148 -10.25 19.42 -5.18
CA LEU A 148 -9.24 20.42 -5.55
C LEU A 148 -9.87 21.80 -5.78
N HIS A 149 -11.07 21.88 -6.35
CA HIS A 149 -11.84 23.12 -6.43
C HIS A 149 -12.24 23.64 -5.05
N SER A 150 -12.53 22.74 -4.10
CA SER A 150 -12.62 23.13 -2.69
C SER A 150 -11.26 23.61 -2.18
N ALA A 151 -10.18 22.92 -2.55
CA ALA A 151 -8.82 23.16 -2.07
C ALA A 151 -8.23 24.54 -2.45
N LEU A 152 -8.35 24.89 -3.74
CA LEU A 152 -7.91 26.16 -4.32
C LEU A 152 -8.58 27.37 -3.67
N ARG A 153 -9.78 27.19 -3.11
CA ARG A 153 -10.49 28.26 -2.40
C ARG A 153 -9.85 28.59 -1.04
N ASN A 154 -9.11 27.66 -0.43
CA ASN A 154 -8.48 27.85 0.89
C ASN A 154 -6.94 27.63 0.90
N GLY A 155 -6.28 27.59 -0.27
CA GLY A 155 -4.83 27.81 -0.38
C GLY A 155 -3.88 26.68 0.04
N VAL A 156 -4.36 25.45 0.25
CA VAL A 156 -3.50 24.30 0.60
C VAL A 156 -3.81 23.15 -0.35
N ALA A 157 -2.87 22.85 -1.25
CA ALA A 157 -2.92 21.68 -2.13
C ALA A 157 -1.80 20.72 -1.70
N VAL A 158 -2.12 19.83 -0.75
CA VAL A 158 -1.30 18.65 -0.51
C VAL A 158 -1.99 17.52 -1.26
N LEU A 159 -1.28 16.92 -2.22
CA LEU A 159 -1.72 15.70 -2.90
C LEU A 159 -1.35 14.53 -1.97
N LEU A 160 -2.14 14.27 -0.92
CA LEU A 160 -2.05 12.97 -0.28
C LEU A 160 -2.61 11.94 -1.27
N GLU A 161 -1.69 11.20 -1.90
CA GLU A 161 -2.02 9.95 -2.56
C GLU A 161 -2.92 9.15 -1.62
N SER A 162 -4.14 8.87 -2.06
CA SER A 162 -5.07 7.99 -1.36
C SER A 162 -4.46 6.60 -1.31
N ARG A 163 -3.59 6.35 -0.33
CA ARG A 163 -3.04 5.03 -0.04
C ARG A 163 -4.21 4.18 0.44
N LYS A 164 -4.92 3.55 -0.50
CA LYS A 164 -5.89 2.50 -0.24
C LYS A 164 -5.15 1.42 0.55
N SER A 165 -5.26 1.49 1.87
CA SER A 165 -4.55 0.60 2.77
C SER A 165 -5.13 -0.80 2.63
N PRO A 166 -4.31 -1.86 2.63
CA PRO A 166 -4.80 -3.23 2.56
C PRO A 166 -5.80 -3.47 3.70
N SER A 167 -7.04 -3.83 3.36
CA SER A 167 -8.17 -3.83 4.30
C SER A 167 -8.52 -5.23 4.82
N THR A 168 -8.02 -6.28 4.16
CA THR A 168 -8.26 -7.67 4.56
C THR A 168 -6.99 -8.34 5.09
N TYR A 169 -7.14 -9.29 6.02
CA TYR A 169 -6.01 -10.09 6.52
C TYR A 169 -5.17 -10.68 5.39
N ASN A 170 -5.80 -11.25 4.36
CA ASN A 170 -5.09 -11.81 3.21
C ASN A 170 -4.30 -10.76 2.42
N GLU A 171 -4.83 -9.54 2.27
CA GLU A 171 -4.14 -8.43 1.59
C GLU A 171 -2.97 -7.92 2.42
N VAL A 172 -3.14 -7.79 3.73
CA VAL A 172 -2.07 -7.40 4.67
C VAL A 172 -0.95 -8.45 4.66
N THR A 173 -1.27 -9.73 4.83
CA THR A 173 -0.26 -10.80 4.79
C THR A 173 0.42 -10.89 3.43
N LYS A 174 -0.32 -10.74 2.32
CA LYS A 174 0.27 -10.71 0.98
C LYS A 174 1.15 -9.49 0.78
N TYR A 175 0.76 -8.32 1.27
CA TYR A 175 1.56 -7.09 1.21
C TYR A 175 2.91 -7.33 1.86
N TYR A 176 2.95 -7.81 3.11
CA TYR A 176 4.20 -8.15 3.79
C TYR A 176 4.95 -9.27 3.09
N LEU A 177 4.31 -10.40 2.77
CA LEU A 177 4.95 -11.52 2.05
C LEU A 177 5.61 -11.05 0.76
N PHE A 178 4.92 -10.21 -0.02
CA PHE A 178 5.43 -9.73 -1.29
C PHE A 178 6.55 -8.71 -1.11
N ASN A 179 6.45 -7.81 -0.15
CA ASN A 179 7.54 -6.89 0.18
C ASN A 179 8.80 -7.67 0.61
N HIS A 180 8.64 -8.82 1.27
CA HIS A 180 9.77 -9.66 1.68
C HIS A 180 10.35 -10.52 0.55
N LYS A 181 9.63 -10.69 -0.58
CA LYS A 181 10.19 -11.39 -1.77
C LYS A 181 11.34 -10.65 -2.46
N VAL A 182 11.62 -9.41 -2.08
CA VAL A 182 12.78 -8.66 -2.59
C VAL A 182 14.10 -9.15 -1.96
N TYR A 183 14.03 -9.85 -0.83
CA TYR A 183 15.19 -10.37 -0.13
C TYR A 183 15.62 -11.73 -0.69
N GLY A 184 16.93 -11.94 -0.79
CA GLY A 184 17.50 -13.20 -1.24
C GLY A 184 17.25 -14.33 -0.24
N LEU A 185 17.07 -15.56 -0.72
CA LEU A 185 17.07 -16.72 0.19
C LEU A 185 18.48 -16.90 0.79
N PRO A 186 18.60 -17.44 2.02
CA PRO A 186 19.89 -17.79 2.58
C PRO A 186 20.68 -18.71 1.66
N HIS A 187 21.94 -18.35 1.39
CA HIS A 187 22.82 -19.15 0.55
C HIS A 187 23.05 -20.53 1.21
N PRO A 188 23.08 -21.65 0.45
CA PRO A 188 23.18 -23.00 1.01
C PRO A 188 24.41 -23.28 1.88
N LYS A 189 25.46 -22.45 1.76
CA LYS A 189 26.70 -22.54 2.56
C LYS A 189 26.61 -21.82 3.91
N LEU A 190 25.54 -21.07 4.18
CA LEU A 190 25.31 -20.48 5.50
C LEU A 190 24.86 -21.57 6.48
N ASN A 191 25.39 -21.56 7.70
CA ASN A 191 24.88 -22.41 8.76
C ASN A 191 23.52 -21.91 9.27
N SER A 192 22.82 -22.71 10.08
CA SER A 192 21.47 -22.37 10.57
C SER A 192 21.40 -21.06 11.34
N ALA A 193 22.45 -20.72 12.10
CA ALA A 193 22.48 -19.52 12.91
C ALA A 193 22.75 -18.27 12.04
N GLN A 194 23.63 -18.38 11.05
CA GLN A 194 23.87 -17.34 10.04
C GLN A 194 22.61 -17.09 9.20
N ALA A 195 21.94 -18.15 8.76
CA ALA A 195 20.67 -18.04 8.04
C ALA A 195 19.58 -17.37 8.89
N LEU A 196 19.53 -17.68 10.20
CA LEU A 196 18.63 -17.01 11.14
C LEU A 196 18.96 -15.52 11.27
N THR A 197 20.22 -15.14 11.47
CA THR A 197 20.60 -13.72 11.54
C THR A 197 20.27 -13.00 10.24
N LEU A 198 20.57 -13.58 9.08
CA LEU A 198 20.17 -13.00 7.80
C LEU A 198 18.66 -12.74 7.74
N HIS A 199 17.85 -13.71 8.19
CA HIS A 199 16.39 -13.54 8.23
C HIS A 199 15.95 -12.43 9.20
N LEU A 200 16.59 -12.33 10.37
CA LEU A 200 16.33 -11.24 11.32
C LEU A 200 16.70 -9.87 10.74
N LEU A 201 17.78 -9.79 9.95
CA LEU A 201 18.17 -8.56 9.27
C LEU A 201 17.17 -8.20 8.15
N GLN A 202 16.78 -9.16 7.32
CA GLN A 202 15.82 -8.98 6.22
C GLN A 202 14.41 -8.60 6.70
N THR A 203 14.00 -9.09 7.87
CA THR A 203 12.70 -8.74 8.48
C THR A 203 12.77 -7.49 9.35
N CYS A 204 13.94 -6.83 9.40
CA CYS A 204 14.23 -5.75 10.31
C CYS A 204 13.87 -6.10 11.77
N THR A 205 14.09 -7.32 12.24
CA THR A 205 13.81 -7.78 13.62
C THR A 205 15.06 -8.07 14.44
N TYR A 206 16.25 -7.95 13.84
CA TYR A 206 17.52 -8.07 14.56
C TYR A 206 17.57 -7.07 15.74
N PRO A 207 18.06 -7.46 16.93
CA PRO A 207 18.11 -6.58 18.09
C PRO A 207 18.89 -5.30 17.83
N CYS A 208 18.41 -4.17 18.34
CA CYS A 208 19.14 -2.91 18.36
C CYS A 208 18.76 -2.10 19.61
N PRO A 209 19.66 -1.26 20.17
CA PRO A 209 19.39 -0.53 21.41
C PRO A 209 18.12 0.32 21.35
N TRP A 210 17.87 1.01 20.22
CA TRP A 210 16.64 1.79 20.04
C TRP A 210 15.38 0.94 20.21
N ARG A 211 15.33 -0.25 19.60
CA ARG A 211 14.16 -1.14 19.70
C ARG A 211 14.08 -1.82 21.06
N LEU A 212 15.20 -2.19 21.65
CA LEU A 212 15.21 -2.82 22.97
C LEU A 212 14.78 -1.83 24.06
N ASN A 213 15.17 -0.56 23.96
CA ASN A 213 14.69 0.51 24.84
C ASN A 213 13.16 0.67 24.76
N MET A 214 12.56 0.55 23.56
CA MET A 214 11.10 0.62 23.41
C MET A 214 10.35 -0.47 24.18
N PHE A 215 10.92 -1.67 24.29
CA PHE A 215 10.28 -2.80 24.98
C PHE A 215 10.70 -2.94 26.44
N PHE A 216 11.94 -2.59 26.77
CA PHE A 216 12.58 -2.79 28.06
C PHE A 216 13.41 -1.55 28.46
N PRO A 217 12.75 -0.40 28.71
CA PRO A 217 13.44 0.88 28.94
C PRO A 217 14.27 0.89 30.22
N GLU A 218 13.91 0.08 31.21
CA GLU A 218 14.63 -0.05 32.48
C GLU A 218 15.97 -0.79 32.32
N THR A 219 16.05 -1.71 31.36
CA THR A 219 17.25 -2.53 31.11
C THR A 219 18.14 -1.89 30.03
N TYR A 220 17.55 -1.28 29.01
CA TYR A 220 18.25 -0.66 27.90
C TYR A 220 17.97 0.84 27.89
N THR A 221 18.67 1.60 28.74
CA THR A 221 18.39 3.03 28.95
C THR A 221 18.91 3.94 27.84
N GLU A 222 19.91 3.48 27.07
CA GLU A 222 20.59 4.26 26.04
C GLU A 222 20.16 3.79 24.62
N PRO A 223 19.21 4.48 23.96
CA PRO A 223 18.79 4.13 22.59
C PRO A 223 19.74 4.67 21.51
N TYR A 224 20.81 5.36 21.91
CA TYR A 224 21.73 6.06 21.01
C TYR A 224 23.00 5.25 20.75
N CYS A 225 23.62 5.50 19.60
CA CYS A 225 24.90 4.94 19.22
C CYS A 225 26.00 5.65 20.01
N MET A 226 26.84 4.89 20.71
CA MET A 226 27.91 5.45 21.55
C MET A 226 28.98 6.23 20.76
N ASP A 227 29.15 5.92 19.47
CA ASP A 227 30.15 6.59 18.65
C ASP A 227 29.56 7.90 18.09
N SER A 228 28.51 7.81 17.27
CA SER A 228 27.98 8.98 16.56
C SER A 228 26.88 9.77 17.28
N GLY A 229 26.38 9.29 18.43
CA GLY A 229 25.24 9.89 19.14
C GLY A 229 23.87 9.78 18.45
N ASN A 230 23.81 9.26 17.23
CA ASN A 230 22.54 9.03 16.50
C ASN A 230 21.73 7.89 17.10
N LEU A 231 20.44 7.78 16.76
CA LEU A 231 19.63 6.62 17.17
C LEU A 231 20.27 5.32 16.68
N ALA A 232 20.47 4.36 17.60
CA ALA A 232 21.05 3.06 17.29
C ALA A 232 20.01 2.12 16.64
N THR A 233 19.60 2.47 15.42
CA THR A 233 18.68 1.67 14.59
C THR A 233 19.43 0.56 13.87
N LEU A 234 18.69 -0.44 13.36
CA LEU A 234 19.30 -1.54 12.59
C LEU A 234 20.00 -1.06 11.31
N GLU A 235 19.52 0.01 10.70
CA GLU A 235 20.12 0.60 9.50
C GLU A 235 21.37 1.42 9.85
N HIS A 236 21.34 2.10 11.01
CA HIS A 236 22.45 2.94 11.45
C HIS A 236 23.64 2.12 11.98
N MET A 237 23.42 1.13 12.86
CA MET A 237 24.53 0.52 13.59
C MET A 237 25.60 -0.17 12.72
N PRO A 238 25.23 -0.91 11.63
CA PRO A 238 26.21 -1.53 10.72
C PRO A 238 26.93 -0.52 9.84
N LEU A 239 26.31 0.65 9.61
CA LEU A 239 26.80 1.69 8.70
C LEU A 239 27.33 2.94 9.43
N CYS A 240 27.53 2.86 10.75
CA CYS A 240 27.97 4.01 11.52
C CYS A 240 29.31 4.51 10.97
N SER A 241 29.29 5.71 10.40
CA SER A 241 30.37 6.30 9.59
C SER A 241 31.69 6.45 10.34
N GLU A 242 31.62 6.59 11.66
CA GLU A 242 32.78 6.65 12.56
C GLU A 242 33.49 5.29 12.75
N ARG A 243 32.88 4.19 12.26
CA ARG A 243 33.42 2.82 12.36
C ARG A 243 33.94 2.26 11.05
N ILE A 244 33.56 2.86 9.93
CA ILE A 244 33.93 2.37 8.60
C ILE A 244 35.17 3.13 8.13
N GLU A 245 36.33 2.47 8.24
CA GLU A 245 37.62 2.98 7.77
C GLU A 245 37.71 3.03 6.24
N ASP A 246 37.01 2.14 5.52
CA ASP A 246 37.01 2.07 4.06
C ASP A 246 35.87 2.91 3.43
N PRO A 247 36.18 3.99 2.67
CA PRO A 247 35.19 4.82 1.99
C PRO A 247 34.28 4.06 1.01
N ALA A 248 34.68 2.88 0.52
CA ALA A 248 33.90 2.09 -0.42
C ALA A 248 32.64 1.44 0.21
N ILE A 249 32.58 1.32 1.54
CA ILE A 249 31.53 0.60 2.29
C ILE A 249 30.40 1.55 2.78
N LYS A 250 30.38 2.81 2.35
CA LYS A 250 29.64 3.90 3.04
C LYS A 250 28.22 4.22 2.56
N ASP A 251 27.53 3.35 1.82
CA ASP A 251 26.16 3.66 1.39
C ASP A 251 25.11 2.72 1.99
N ALA A 252 23.98 3.27 2.45
CA ALA A 252 22.77 2.54 2.79
C ALA A 252 22.30 1.63 1.65
N SER A 253 22.62 2.02 0.41
CA SER A 253 22.44 1.20 -0.79
C SER A 253 23.16 -0.16 -0.71
N TRP A 254 24.38 -0.21 -0.17
CA TRP A 254 25.16 -1.45 -0.05
C TRP A 254 24.60 -2.40 1.01
N TRP A 255 24.17 -1.87 2.17
CA TRP A 255 23.49 -2.67 3.18
C TRP A 255 22.19 -3.27 2.66
N ALA A 256 21.37 -2.45 1.98
CA ALA A 256 20.14 -2.91 1.35
C ALA A 256 20.41 -3.92 0.23
N ALA A 257 21.48 -3.74 -0.56
CA ALA A 257 21.89 -4.66 -1.60
C ALA A 257 22.35 -6.01 -1.02
N GLY A 258 23.15 -6.00 0.05
CA GLY A 258 23.63 -7.22 0.71
C GLY A 258 22.49 -8.09 1.24
N LEU A 259 21.46 -7.49 1.83
CA LEU A 259 20.27 -8.21 2.32
C LEU A 259 19.40 -8.77 1.18
N ARG A 260 19.47 -8.18 -0.02
CA ARG A 260 18.73 -8.62 -1.22
C ARG A 260 19.53 -9.60 -2.08
N SER A 261 20.85 -9.62 -1.92
CA SER A 261 21.74 -10.43 -2.75
C SER A 261 21.58 -11.93 -2.44
N PRO A 262 21.54 -12.79 -3.46
CA PRO A 262 21.64 -14.24 -3.29
C PRO A 262 23.10 -14.72 -3.17
N VAL A 263 24.08 -13.83 -3.29
CA VAL A 263 25.52 -14.16 -3.30
C VAL A 263 26.01 -14.39 -1.87
N LEU A 264 26.81 -15.45 -1.68
CA LEU A 264 27.33 -15.83 -0.36
C LEU A 264 28.11 -14.69 0.29
N ASP A 265 29.04 -14.06 -0.42
CA ASP A 265 29.94 -13.07 0.15
C ASP A 265 29.18 -11.84 0.65
N ASP A 266 28.18 -11.38 -0.11
CA ASP A 266 27.32 -10.26 0.26
C ASP A 266 26.50 -10.56 1.53
N GLN A 267 25.89 -11.75 1.59
CA GLN A 267 25.13 -12.19 2.76
C GLN A 267 26.04 -12.36 3.97
N PHE A 268 27.20 -12.98 3.79
CA PHE A 268 28.17 -13.22 4.84
C PHE A 268 28.73 -11.92 5.40
N TRP A 269 29.02 -10.94 4.53
CA TRP A 269 29.43 -9.61 4.94
C TRP A 269 28.37 -8.93 5.81
N ALA A 270 27.10 -8.90 5.38
CA ALA A 270 26.02 -8.27 6.14
C ALA A 270 25.82 -8.93 7.51
N ILE A 271 25.90 -10.26 7.55
CA ILE A 271 25.83 -11.06 8.77
C ILE A 271 26.99 -10.73 9.72
N GLN A 272 28.22 -10.65 9.20
CA GLN A 272 29.40 -10.31 10.01
C GLN A 272 29.32 -8.92 10.61
N GLN A 273 28.86 -7.93 9.84
CA GLN A 273 28.70 -6.56 10.35
C GLN A 273 27.67 -6.50 11.47
N ALA A 274 26.53 -7.17 11.30
CA ALA A 274 25.51 -7.25 12.34
C ALA A 274 26.02 -7.94 13.61
N ASP A 275 26.69 -9.08 13.48
CA ASP A 275 27.24 -9.84 14.59
C ASP A 275 28.31 -9.06 15.36
N TYR A 276 29.25 -8.42 14.64
CA TYR A 276 30.27 -7.57 15.24
C TYR A 276 29.66 -6.45 16.10
N VAL A 277 28.65 -5.76 15.56
CA VAL A 277 27.91 -4.73 16.28
C VAL A 277 27.18 -5.32 17.49
N GLY A 278 26.49 -6.44 17.30
CA GLY A 278 25.70 -7.09 18.34
C GLY A 278 26.53 -7.53 19.53
N VAL A 279 27.68 -8.17 19.27
CA VAL A 279 28.61 -8.61 20.31
C VAL A 279 29.17 -7.43 21.09
N ARG A 280 29.65 -6.38 20.40
CA ARG A 280 30.22 -5.21 21.07
C ARG A 280 29.21 -4.47 21.94
N LEU A 281 27.96 -4.37 21.47
CA LEU A 281 26.88 -3.70 22.19
C LEU A 281 26.20 -4.60 23.24
N GLY A 282 26.68 -5.84 23.44
CA GLY A 282 26.08 -6.78 24.39
C GLY A 282 24.64 -7.14 24.07
N LEU A 283 24.25 -7.10 22.80
CA LEU A 283 22.88 -7.40 22.37
C LEU A 283 22.59 -8.90 22.54
N PRO A 284 21.32 -9.28 22.79
CA PRO A 284 20.91 -10.68 22.89
C PRO A 284 20.88 -11.33 21.50
N VAL A 285 22.05 -11.53 20.90
CA VAL A 285 22.23 -12.09 19.56
C VAL A 285 22.67 -13.55 19.62
N TRP A 286 22.25 -14.33 18.62
CA TRP A 286 22.61 -15.74 18.52
C TRP A 286 24.08 -15.86 18.14
N LYS A 287 24.89 -16.43 19.03
CA LYS A 287 26.32 -16.65 18.78
C LYS A 287 26.52 -17.90 17.90
N TRP A 288 27.40 -17.82 16.90
CA TRP A 288 27.90 -18.98 16.16
C TRP A 288 29.42 -19.02 16.12
N GLU A 289 29.96 -20.21 15.93
CA GLU A 289 31.38 -20.41 15.65
C GLU A 289 31.71 -19.90 14.24
N ARG A 290 32.81 -19.13 14.10
CA ARG A 290 33.32 -18.74 12.78
C ARG A 290 33.71 -20.00 12.01
N PRO A 291 33.42 -20.11 10.69
CA PRO A 291 34.00 -21.18 9.89
C PRO A 291 35.51 -21.13 10.04
N LEU A 292 36.14 -22.27 10.31
CA LEU A 292 37.60 -22.38 10.31
C LEU A 292 38.09 -21.88 8.94
N SER A 293 38.86 -20.80 8.95
CA SER A 293 39.57 -20.31 7.77
C SER A 293 40.60 -21.38 7.39
N GLY A 294 40.29 -22.13 6.33
CA GLY A 294 41.23 -23.03 5.65
C GLY A 294 41.88 -22.33 4.47
#